data_AF-A0A5C3LBF2-F1
#
_entry.id   AF-A0A5C3LBF2-F1
#
_cell.length_a   1.000
_cell.length_b   1.000
_cell.length_c   1.000
_cell.angle_alpha   90.00
_cell.angle_beta   90.00
_cell.angle_gamma   90.00
#
_symmetry.space_group_name_H-M   'P 1'
#
loop_
_entity.id
_entity.type
_entity.pdbx_description
1 polymer ?
#
loop_
_entity_poly.entity_id
_entity_poly.type
_entity_poly.pdbx_seq_one_letter_code
_entity_poly.pdbx_strand_id
1 'polypeptide(L)'
;MMWVVHFLVLCALFLVGAESQTSEAVCLPYYSWTSNSQGKTPCEVAASLLAVCNDGEFEVLPLSLGQHYRGPALVANANPCICSTVVFSLMTACGLCQGRSVLRWSQWSTNCPRVSLSRHVSSHRTVFF
;
A
#
# COMPACT_ATOMS: atom_id res chain seq x y z
N MET A 1 28.83 7.60 -34.60
CA MET A 1 29.04 6.46 -33.67
C MET A 1 28.99 6.88 -32.20
N MET A 2 29.54 8.03 -31.78
CA MET A 2 29.50 8.47 -30.36
C MET A 2 28.12 8.84 -29.81
N TRP A 3 27.19 9.30 -30.67
CA TRP A 3 25.83 9.67 -30.25
C TRP A 3 24.98 8.48 -29.78
N VAL A 4 25.24 7.28 -30.32
CA VAL A 4 24.52 6.06 -29.93
C VAL A 4 24.91 5.64 -28.51
N VAL A 5 26.19 5.77 -28.16
CA VAL A 5 26.71 5.43 -26.84
C VAL A 5 26.15 6.38 -25.78
N HIS A 6 26.07 7.69 -26.07
CA HIS A 6 25.46 8.65 -25.16
C HIS A 6 23.97 8.39 -24.93
N PHE A 7 23.22 8.06 -25.98
CA PHE A 7 21.79 7.75 -25.86
C PHE A 7 21.55 6.49 -25.00
N LEU A 8 22.40 5.47 -25.16
CA LEU A 8 22.34 4.24 -24.37
C LEU A 8 22.73 4.47 -22.90
N VAL A 9 23.76 5.29 -22.63
CA VAL A 9 24.18 5.63 -21.27
C VAL A 9 23.12 6.49 -20.55
N LEU A 10 22.50 7.44 -21.25
CA LEU A 10 21.38 8.21 -20.70
C LEU A 10 20.18 7.31 -20.37
N CYS A 11 19.83 6.37 -21.24
CA CYS A 11 18.72 5.44 -21.01
C CYS A 11 18.97 4.53 -19.79
N ALA A 12 20.19 4.04 -19.60
CA ALA A 12 20.57 3.22 -18.45
C ALA A 12 20.50 3.98 -17.11
N LEU A 13 20.75 5.30 -17.12
CA LEU A 13 20.60 6.15 -15.93
C LEU A 13 19.13 6.41 -15.54
N PHE A 14 18.18 6.21 -16.46
CA PHE A 14 16.75 6.28 -16.20
C PHE A 14 16.12 4.95 -15.72
N LEU A 15 16.89 3.86 -15.66
CA LEU A 15 16.43 2.54 -15.20
C LEU A 15 16.64 2.32 -13.69
N VAL A 16 16.92 3.37 -12.92
CA VAL A 16 16.96 3.26 -11.45
C VAL A 16 15.60 2.75 -10.96
N GLY A 17 15.64 1.66 -10.21
CA GLY A 17 14.54 0.74 -9.97
C GLY A 17 13.22 1.42 -9.63
N ALA A 18 12.19 1.05 -10.38
CA ALA A 18 10.85 1.13 -9.85
C ALA A 18 10.76 0.08 -8.73
N GLU A 19 10.85 0.51 -7.47
CA GLU A 19 10.47 -0.30 -6.32
C GLU A 19 9.00 -0.72 -6.55
N SER A 20 8.80 -1.92 -7.09
CA SER A 20 7.45 -2.46 -7.23
C SER A 20 7.02 -2.86 -5.84
N GLN A 21 6.23 -2.03 -5.18
CA GLN A 21 5.50 -2.45 -3.99
C GLN A 21 4.62 -3.63 -4.40
N THR A 22 4.99 -4.82 -3.94
CA THR A 22 4.44 -6.08 -4.45
C THR A 22 3.10 -6.36 -3.79
N SER A 23 2.11 -6.60 -4.64
CA SER A 23 0.81 -7.12 -4.24
C SER A 23 0.48 -8.23 -5.20
N GLU A 24 0.44 -9.46 -4.71
CA GLU A 24 -0.05 -10.61 -5.48
C GLU A 24 -1.59 -10.66 -5.54
N ALA A 25 -2.27 -9.79 -4.80
CA ALA A 25 -3.72 -9.65 -4.88
C ALA A 25 -4.18 -9.13 -6.26
N VAL A 26 -4.94 -9.96 -6.97
CA VAL A 26 -5.53 -9.63 -8.26
C VAL A 26 -6.95 -9.09 -8.07
N CYS A 27 -7.18 -7.87 -8.55
CA CYS A 27 -8.50 -7.26 -8.54
C CYS A 27 -9.37 -7.72 -9.72
N LEU A 28 -10.68 -7.86 -9.48
CA LEU A 28 -11.68 -8.10 -10.52
C LEU A 28 -11.80 -6.88 -11.44
N PRO A 29 -12.05 -7.05 -12.76
CA PRO A 29 -12.07 -5.94 -13.73
C PRO A 29 -13.03 -4.80 -13.40
N TYR A 30 -14.16 -5.10 -12.76
CA TYR A 30 -15.15 -4.10 -12.35
C TYR A 30 -14.63 -3.10 -11.30
N TYR A 31 -13.55 -3.42 -10.58
CA TYR A 31 -12.96 -2.55 -9.55
C TYR A 31 -11.85 -1.64 -10.08
N SER A 32 -11.69 -1.51 -11.40
CA SER A 32 -10.70 -0.61 -12.02
C SER A 32 -10.85 0.86 -11.58
N TRP A 33 -12.07 1.29 -11.21
CA TRP A 33 -12.33 2.62 -10.67
C TRP A 33 -11.64 2.89 -9.31
N THR A 34 -11.20 1.85 -8.62
CA THR A 34 -10.48 1.97 -7.35
C THR A 34 -8.98 2.23 -7.54
N SER A 35 -8.47 2.07 -8.77
CA SER A 35 -7.08 2.38 -9.08
C SER A 35 -6.86 3.89 -9.10
N ASN A 36 -5.69 4.33 -8.65
CA ASN A 36 -5.32 5.75 -8.68
C ASN A 36 -4.84 6.18 -10.09
N SER A 37 -4.50 7.46 -10.25
CA SER A 37 -4.03 8.04 -11.52
C SER A 37 -2.70 7.48 -12.02
N GLN A 38 -1.94 6.76 -11.18
CA GLN A 38 -0.72 6.06 -11.55
C GLN A 38 -0.98 4.60 -11.94
N GLY A 39 -2.26 4.20 -12.05
CA GLY A 39 -2.65 2.83 -12.39
C GLY A 39 -2.44 1.83 -11.25
N LYS A 40 -2.15 2.30 -10.03
CA LYS A 40 -1.95 1.43 -8.86
C LYS A 40 -3.27 1.04 -8.25
N THR A 41 -3.43 -0.26 -8.01
CA THR A 41 -4.57 -0.84 -7.29
C THR A 41 -4.56 -0.42 -5.82
N PRO A 42 -5.71 -0.51 -5.11
CA PRO A 42 -5.74 -0.26 -3.68
C PRO A 42 -4.79 -1.15 -2.87
N CYS A 43 -4.55 -2.38 -3.33
CA CYS A 43 -3.63 -3.33 -2.69
C CYS A 43 -2.18 -2.85 -2.77
N GLU A 44 -1.72 -2.41 -3.95
CA GLU A 44 -0.37 -1.87 -4.14
C GLU A 44 -0.17 -0.56 -3.35
N VAL A 45 -1.18 0.31 -3.30
CA VAL A 45 -1.09 1.54 -2.50
C VAL A 45 -1.09 1.22 -1.01
N ALA A 46 -1.89 0.25 -0.53
CA ALA A 46 -1.84 -0.16 0.86
C ALA A 46 -0.48 -0.76 1.25
N ALA A 47 0.07 -1.62 0.39
CA ALA A 47 1.41 -2.18 0.54
C ALA A 47 2.44 -1.07 0.72
N SER A 48 2.39 -0.03 -0.14
CA SER A 48 3.35 1.07 -0.07
C SER A 48 3.27 1.88 1.22
N LEU A 49 2.07 2.10 1.76
CA LEU A 49 1.91 2.81 3.03
C LEU A 49 2.34 1.97 4.23
N LEU A 50 2.14 0.66 4.18
CA LEU A 50 2.54 -0.26 5.24
C LEU A 50 4.05 -0.51 5.27
N ALA A 51 4.69 -0.53 4.08
CA ALA A 51 6.14 -0.67 3.91
C ALA A 51 6.94 0.39 4.67
N VAL A 52 6.39 1.61 4.83
CA VAL A 52 7.02 2.70 5.61
C VAL A 52 7.32 2.29 7.06
N CYS A 53 6.49 1.41 7.64
CA CYS A 53 6.69 0.90 9.00
C CYS A 53 7.33 -0.49 9.05
N ASN A 54 7.72 -1.06 7.91
CA ASN A 54 8.21 -2.44 7.79
C ASN A 54 9.52 -2.50 6.98
N ASP A 55 10.47 -1.64 7.35
CA ASP A 55 11.81 -1.56 6.76
C ASP A 55 11.86 -1.37 5.23
N GLY A 56 10.80 -0.80 4.65
CA GLY A 56 10.73 -0.48 3.23
C GLY A 56 9.98 -1.50 2.37
N GLU A 57 9.59 -2.64 2.94
CA GLU A 57 8.88 -3.70 2.20
C GLU A 57 7.61 -4.14 2.93
N PHE A 58 6.50 -4.31 2.21
CA PHE A 58 5.31 -4.95 2.77
C PHE A 58 4.52 -5.60 1.65
N GLU A 59 4.23 -6.88 1.80
CA GLU A 59 3.51 -7.65 0.81
C GLU A 59 2.03 -7.80 1.18
N VAL A 60 1.14 -7.46 0.24
CA VAL A 60 -0.30 -7.71 0.37
C VAL A 60 -0.65 -9.01 -0.36
N LEU A 61 -0.82 -10.07 0.43
CA LEU A 61 -1.14 -11.41 -0.08
C LEU A 61 -2.61 -11.55 -0.50
N PRO A 62 -2.92 -12.34 -1.53
CA PRO A 62 -4.28 -12.60 -1.97
C PRO A 62 -5.08 -13.33 -0.89
N LEU A 63 -6.34 -12.94 -0.76
CA LEU A 63 -7.26 -13.54 0.19
C LEU A 63 -7.97 -14.76 -0.42
N SER A 64 -8.06 -15.83 0.37
CA SER A 64 -8.91 -16.99 0.07
C SER A 64 -10.40 -16.65 0.19
N LEU A 65 -11.27 -17.51 -0.33
CA LEU A 65 -12.73 -17.32 -0.26
C LEU A 65 -13.19 -17.18 1.21
N GLY A 66 -14.04 -16.19 1.48
CA GLY A 66 -14.55 -15.92 2.83
C GLY A 66 -13.58 -15.25 3.80
N GLN A 67 -12.33 -14.98 3.37
CA GLN A 67 -11.37 -14.23 4.18
C GLN A 67 -11.54 -12.71 4.03
N HIS A 68 -10.89 -11.97 4.93
CA HIS A 68 -10.79 -10.51 4.94
C HIS A 68 -9.45 -10.10 5.55
N TYR A 69 -8.96 -8.93 5.18
CA TYR A 69 -7.81 -8.34 5.88
C TYR A 69 -8.19 -7.90 7.29
N ARG A 70 -7.22 -7.96 8.20
CA ARG A 70 -7.39 -7.68 9.62
C ARG A 70 -6.41 -6.60 10.09
N GLY A 71 -6.82 -5.85 11.10
CA GLY A 71 -5.93 -4.98 11.87
C GLY A 71 -4.99 -5.80 12.79
N PRO A 72 -4.28 -5.13 13.71
CA PRO A 72 -3.34 -5.78 14.61
C PRO A 72 -4.00 -6.88 15.46
N ALA A 73 -3.41 -8.08 15.49
CA ALA A 73 -3.90 -9.17 16.33
C ALA A 73 -3.70 -8.89 17.82
N LEU A 74 -2.63 -8.17 18.17
CA LEU A 74 -2.25 -7.79 19.52
C LEU A 74 -1.89 -6.30 19.56
N VAL A 75 -2.08 -5.65 20.70
CA VAL A 75 -1.69 -4.24 20.91
C VAL A 75 -0.17 -4.04 20.71
N ALA A 76 0.65 -5.06 20.99
CA ALA A 76 2.10 -5.03 20.75
C ALA A 76 2.47 -4.86 19.26
N ASN A 77 1.59 -5.26 18.35
CA ASN A 77 1.81 -5.14 16.89
C ASN A 77 1.17 -3.86 16.32
N ALA A 78 0.53 -3.04 17.16
CA ALA A 78 -0.10 -1.81 16.74
C ALA A 78 0.97 -0.74 16.47
N ASN A 79 0.93 -0.16 15.28
CA ASN A 79 1.80 0.95 14.89
C ASN A 79 0.99 2.02 14.13
N PRO A 80 1.53 3.24 13.97
CA PRO A 80 0.83 4.32 13.30
C PRO A 80 0.44 4.04 11.84
N CYS A 81 1.13 3.14 11.13
CA CYS A 81 0.80 2.77 9.75
C CYS A 81 -0.44 1.88 9.71
N ILE A 82 -0.47 0.77 10.45
CA ILE A 82 -1.62 -0.17 10.43
C ILE A 82 -2.87 0.39 11.15
N CYS A 83 -2.67 1.26 12.15
CA CYS A 83 -3.74 1.96 12.86
C CYS A 83 -4.14 3.29 12.19
N SER A 84 -4.07 3.32 10.86
CA SER A 84 -4.48 4.46 10.03
C SER A 84 -5.85 4.21 9.39
N THR A 85 -6.73 5.21 9.42
CA THR A 85 -8.01 5.15 8.69
C THR A 85 -7.81 5.08 7.17
N VAL A 86 -6.70 5.65 6.66
CA VAL A 86 -6.34 5.58 5.24
C VAL A 86 -5.92 4.17 4.86
N VAL A 87 -5.04 3.54 5.65
CA VAL A 87 -4.64 2.14 5.41
C VAL A 87 -5.83 1.20 5.50
N PHE A 88 -6.71 1.39 6.48
CA PHE A 88 -7.95 0.62 6.56
C PHE A 88 -8.82 0.76 5.31
N SER A 89 -8.98 1.98 4.80
CA SER A 89 -9.79 2.24 3.61
C SER A 89 -9.21 1.54 2.37
N LEU A 90 -7.89 1.60 2.19
CA LEU A 90 -7.19 0.94 1.08
C LEU A 90 -7.22 -0.58 1.20
N MET A 91 -6.99 -1.14 2.40
CA MET A 91 -7.07 -2.59 2.64
C MET A 91 -8.50 -3.12 2.47
N THR A 92 -9.49 -2.33 2.88
CA THR A 92 -10.91 -2.65 2.65
C THR A 92 -11.23 -2.65 1.16
N ALA A 93 -10.81 -1.62 0.42
CA ALA A 93 -10.95 -1.56 -1.02
C ALA A 93 -10.21 -2.71 -1.73
N CYS A 94 -9.04 -3.09 -1.24
CA CYS A 94 -8.28 -4.25 -1.73
C CYS A 94 -9.03 -5.57 -1.50
N GLY A 95 -9.68 -5.76 -0.34
CA GLY A 95 -10.54 -6.90 -0.09
C GLY A 95 -11.74 -6.94 -1.03
N LEU A 96 -12.42 -5.80 -1.21
CA LEU A 96 -13.54 -5.68 -2.14
C LEU A 96 -13.12 -5.95 -3.58
N CYS A 97 -11.96 -5.43 -4.01
CA CYS A 97 -11.49 -5.61 -5.37
C CYS A 97 -11.25 -7.08 -5.71
N GLN A 98 -10.84 -7.89 -4.74
CA GLN A 98 -10.68 -9.34 -4.87
C GLN A 98 -12.01 -10.12 -4.77
N GLY A 99 -13.15 -9.43 -4.57
CA GLY A 99 -14.45 -10.06 -4.32
C GLY A 99 -14.48 -10.79 -2.98
N ARG A 100 -13.91 -10.19 -1.93
CA ARG A 100 -13.80 -10.78 -0.59
C ARG A 100 -14.58 -9.98 0.44
N SER A 101 -14.74 -10.60 1.62
CA SER A 101 -15.41 -9.96 2.74
C SER A 101 -14.56 -8.84 3.33
N VAL A 102 -15.19 -7.93 4.08
CA VAL A 102 -14.51 -6.81 4.72
C VAL A 102 -14.97 -6.67 6.16
N LEU A 103 -14.10 -6.08 6.99
CA LEU A 103 -14.38 -5.76 8.38
C LEU A 103 -14.90 -4.33 8.52
N ARG A 104 -15.64 -4.08 9.60
CA ARG A 104 -15.95 -2.72 10.04
C ARG A 104 -14.71 -2.11 10.70
N TRP A 105 -14.59 -0.78 10.65
CA TRP A 105 -13.51 -0.06 11.32
C TRP A 105 -13.39 -0.42 12.80
N SER A 106 -14.51 -0.53 13.52
CA SER A 106 -14.51 -0.89 14.95
C SER A 106 -13.83 -2.24 15.24
N GLN A 107 -13.92 -3.20 14.30
CA GLN A 107 -13.26 -4.49 14.40
C GLN A 107 -11.77 -4.39 14.02
N TRP A 108 -11.45 -3.62 12.97
CA TRP A 108 -10.07 -3.37 12.56
C TRP A 108 -9.26 -2.68 13.67
N SER A 109 -9.84 -1.65 14.29
CA SER A 109 -9.17 -0.79 15.25
C SER A 109 -9.23 -1.32 16.69
N THR A 110 -9.70 -2.54 16.93
CA THR A 110 -9.89 -3.10 18.28
C THR A 110 -8.58 -3.07 19.11
N ASN A 111 -7.44 -3.35 18.47
CA ASN A 111 -6.13 -3.33 19.12
C ASN A 111 -5.32 -2.07 18.78
N CYS A 112 -5.95 -0.98 18.33
CA CYS A 112 -5.30 0.28 18.01
C CYS A 112 -5.47 1.30 19.15
N PRO A 113 -4.49 1.47 20.05
CA PRO A 113 -4.60 2.39 21.17
C PRO A 113 -4.56 3.87 20.72
N ARG A 114 -3.96 4.14 19.56
CA ARG A 114 -3.94 5.47 18.92
C ARG A 114 -4.20 5.29 17.43
N VAL A 115 -5.07 6.14 16.88
CA VAL A 115 -5.43 6.14 15.46
C VAL A 115 -4.77 7.31 14.75
N SER A 116 -4.30 7.09 13.52
CA SER A 116 -3.70 8.13 12.68
C SER A 116 -4.62 8.44 11.47
N LEU A 117 -4.69 9.72 11.08
CA LEU A 117 -5.46 10.19 9.91
C LEU A 117 -4.58 10.34 8.66
N SER A 118 -3.42 9.66 8.62
CA SER A 118 -2.27 9.99 7.77
C SER A 118 -1.62 11.32 8.13
N ARG A 119 -0.57 11.24 8.96
CA ARG A 119 0.58 12.13 8.79
C ARG A 119 1.68 11.26 8.19
N HIS A 120 1.67 11.09 6.87
CA HIS A 120 2.87 10.63 6.18
C HIS A 120 3.89 11.76 6.31
N VAL A 121 4.55 11.83 7.46
CA VAL A 121 5.86 12.46 7.50
C VAL A 121 6.72 11.47 6.73
N SER A 122 6.88 11.69 5.42
CA SER A 122 8.05 11.16 4.74
C SER A 122 9.21 11.44 5.67
N SER A 123 9.93 10.39 6.06
CA SER A 123 11.19 10.52 6.79
C SER A 123 12.27 11.10 5.88
N HIS A 124 11.94 12.16 5.15
CA HIS A 124 12.81 13.12 4.50
C HIS A 124 12.12 14.48 4.65
N ARG A 125 12.67 15.27 5.58
CA ARG A 125 12.49 16.72 5.78
C ARG A 125 11.55 17.47 4.83
N THR A 126 10.78 18.32 5.49
CA THR A 126 10.27 19.64 5.05
C THR A 126 8.77 19.68 4.80
N VAL A 127 8.08 20.18 5.82
CA VAL A 127 6.80 20.90 5.71
C VAL A 127 6.93 21.91 4.57
N PHE A 128 6.09 21.81 3.54
CA PHE A 128 5.74 22.97 2.74
C PHE A 128 4.23 23.09 2.69
N PHE A 129 3.78 24.26 3.16
CA PHE A 129 2.49 24.85 2.86
C PHE A 129 2.36 25.09 1.35
#